data_AF-A0A151HGD5-F1
#
_entry.id   AF-A0A151HGD5-F1
#
_cell.length_a   1.000
_cell.length_b   1.000
_cell.length_c   1.000
_cell.angle_alpha   90.00
_cell.angle_beta   90.00
_cell.angle_gamma   90.00
#
_symmetry.space_group_name_H-M   'P 1'
#
loop_
_entity.id
_entity.type
_entity.pdbx_description
1 polymer ?
#
loop_
_entity_poly.entity_id
_entity_poly.type
_entity_poly.pdbx_seq_one_letter_code
_entity_poly.pdbx_strand_id
1 'polypeptide(L)' 'MPKIRTLGRNKKPPEGWELIETTLLELNRKMREAELEPHEGKRKCESAWPIFKLHHQRSRYIYDCYYKRKAIS' A
#
# COMPACT_ATOMS: atom_id res chain seq x y z
N MET A 1 -3.64 -0.39 11.71
CA MET A 1 -5.08 -0.61 11.51
C MET A 1 -5.38 -0.61 10.02
N PRO A 2 -6.07 -1.64 9.49
CA PRO A 2 -6.49 -1.66 8.08
C PRO A 2 -7.40 -0.47 7.78
N LYS A 3 -7.43 -0.01 6.52
CA LYS A 3 -8.34 1.06 6.10
C LYS A 3 -9.78 0.62 6.39
N ILE A 4 -10.50 1.39 7.20
CA ILE A 4 -11.85 1.05 7.67
C ILE A 4 -12.76 0.88 6.44
N ARG A 5 -13.35 -0.30 6.31
CA ARG A 5 -14.31 -0.64 5.25
C ARG A 5 -15.70 -0.23 5.72
N THR A 6 -16.21 0.92 5.28
CA THR A 6 -17.56 1.36 5.63
C THR A 6 -18.63 0.53 4.93
N LEU A 7 -19.69 0.21 5.66
CA LEU A 7 -20.65 -0.90 5.44
C LEU A 7 -21.49 -0.85 4.15
N GLY A 8 -21.46 0.25 3.36
CA GLY A 8 -22.30 0.41 2.16
C GLY A 8 -21.73 -0.13 0.84
N ARG A 9 -20.45 -0.55 0.80
CA ARG A 9 -19.74 -1.02 -0.42
C ARG A 9 -19.02 -2.37 -0.24
N ASN A 10 -19.37 -3.12 0.79
CA ASN A 10 -18.69 -4.37 1.16
C ASN A 10 -19.13 -5.55 0.29
N LYS A 11 -18.63 -5.61 -0.94
CA LYS A 11 -18.42 -6.92 -1.59
C LYS A 11 -17.33 -7.65 -0.80
N LYS A 12 -17.50 -8.95 -0.56
CA LYS A 12 -16.43 -9.80 -0.03
C LYS A 12 -15.17 -9.56 -0.88
N PRO A 13 -13.95 -9.59 -0.28
CA PRO A 13 -12.74 -9.52 -1.09
C PRO A 13 -12.82 -10.55 -2.23
N PRO A 14 -12.35 -10.21 -3.43
CA PRO A 14 -12.32 -11.16 -4.54
C PRO A 14 -11.40 -12.34 -4.23
N GLU A 15 -11.56 -13.41 -5.01
CA GLU A 15 -10.69 -14.59 -4.92
C GLU A 15 -9.22 -14.20 -5.10
N GLY A 16 -8.32 -14.79 -4.31
CA GLY A 16 -6.90 -14.45 -4.32
C GLY A 16 -6.50 -13.21 -3.50
N TRP A 17 -7.44 -12.53 -2.83
CA TRP A 17 -7.11 -11.40 -1.92
C TRP A 17 -6.16 -11.80 -0.79
N GLU A 18 -6.36 -12.98 -0.18
CA GLU A 18 -5.57 -13.47 0.95
C GLU A 18 -4.07 -13.60 0.61
N LEU A 19 -3.75 -13.88 -0.67
CA LEU A 19 -2.36 -14.02 -1.15
C LEU A 19 -1.60 -12.68 -1.18
N ILE A 20 -2.32 -11.56 -1.37
CA ILE A 20 -1.73 -10.22 -1.48
C ILE A 20 -1.94 -9.38 -0.22
N GLU A 21 -2.87 -9.77 0.65
CA GLU A 21 -3.27 -9.01 1.82
C GLU A 21 -2.11 -8.74 2.78
N THR A 22 -1.30 -9.75 3.08
CA THR A 22 -0.15 -9.63 3.99
C THR A 22 0.84 -8.57 3.51
N THR A 23 1.23 -8.63 2.23
CA THR A 23 2.15 -7.66 1.62
C THR A 23 1.55 -6.25 1.56
N LEU A 24 0.25 -6.12 1.23
CA LEU A 24 -0.42 -4.82 1.22
C LEU A 24 -0.54 -4.21 2.62
N LEU A 25 -0.75 -5.03 3.65
CA LEU A 25 -0.77 -4.58 5.04
C LEU A 25 0.61 -4.10 5.49
N GLU A 26 1.67 -4.81 5.14
CA GLU A 26 3.04 -4.38 5.42
C GLU A 26 3.39 -3.06 4.73
N LEU A 27 3.02 -2.90 3.45
CA LEU A 27 3.23 -1.65 2.72
C LEU A 27 2.43 -0.49 3.34
N ASN A 28 1.21 -0.74 3.80
CA ASN A 28 0.43 0.25 4.53
C ASN A 28 1.03 0.58 5.91
N ARG A 29 1.66 -0.39 6.59
CA ARG A 29 2.38 -0.13 7.85
C ARG A 29 3.57 0.78 7.60
N LYS A 30 4.39 0.48 6.58
CA LYS A 30 5.51 1.32 6.15
C LYS A 30 5.07 2.73 5.72
N MET A 31 3.90 2.86 5.10
CA MET A 31 3.32 4.16 4.77
C MET A 31 3.08 5.00 6.03
N ARG A 32 2.49 4.41 7.08
CA ARG A 32 2.25 5.09 8.35
C ARG A 32 3.54 5.45 9.07
N GLU A 33 4.54 4.57 9.03
CA GLU A 33 5.87 4.85 9.58
C GLU A 33 6.51 6.05 8.86
N ALA A 34 6.42 6.10 7.52
CA ALA A 34 6.91 7.23 6.73
C ALA A 34 6.13 8.53 6.96
N GLU A 35 4.82 8.46 7.25
CA GLU A 35 3.99 9.62 7.61
C GLU A 35 4.36 10.18 9.00
N LEU A 36 4.78 9.31 9.92
CA LEU A 36 5.18 9.69 11.28
C LEU A 36 6.66 10.06 11.40
N GLU A 37 7.46 9.81 10.36
CA GLU A 37 8.89 10.04 10.39
C GLU A 37 9.19 11.54 10.56
N PRO A 38 10.04 11.93 11.54
CA PRO A 38 10.38 13.33 11.72
C PRO A 38 11.10 13.86 10.48
N HIS A 39 10.83 15.12 10.18
CA HIS A 39 11.40 15.85 9.04
C HIS A 39 12.68 16.62 9.42
N GLU A 40 13.21 16.40 10.63
CA GLU A 40 14.43 17.05 11.09
C GLU A 40 15.64 16.59 10.25
N GLY A 41 16.42 17.56 9.76
CA GLY A 41 17.59 17.29 8.91
C GLY A 41 17.27 16.97 7.44
N LYS A 42 15.99 16.91 7.04
CA LYS A 42 15.57 16.69 5.65
C LYS A 42 15.09 17.99 5.01
N ARG A 43 15.29 18.16 3.71
CA ARG A 43 14.64 19.24 2.95
C ARG A 43 13.13 18.99 2.92
N LYS A 44 12.34 20.07 2.84
CA LYS A 44 10.86 19.99 2.79
C LYS A 44 10.34 19.02 1.72
N CYS A 45 11.01 18.92 0.58
CA CYS A 45 10.66 17.98 -0.49
C CYS A 45 11.10 16.53 -0.20
N GLU A 46 12.21 16.33 0.50
CA GLU A 46 12.77 15.02 0.81
C GLU A 46 11.90 14.23 1.78
N SER A 47 11.22 14.91 2.70
CA SER A 47 10.27 14.29 3.62
C SER A 47 9.13 13.57 2.87
N ALA A 48 8.78 14.01 1.66
CA ALA A 48 7.72 13.39 0.86
C ALA A 48 8.20 12.24 -0.05
N TRP A 49 9.51 12.13 -0.33
CA TRP A 49 10.03 11.10 -1.25
C TRP A 49 9.74 9.65 -0.80
N PRO A 50 9.88 9.28 0.48
CA PRO A 50 9.52 7.95 0.95
C PRO A 50 8.05 7.61 0.70
N ILE A 51 7.16 8.60 0.84
CA ILE A 51 5.71 8.45 0.60
C ILE A 51 5.47 8.11 -0.88
N PHE A 52 6.04 8.88 -1.80
CA PHE A 52 5.88 8.60 -3.23
C PHE A 52 6.50 7.26 -3.65
N LYS A 53 7.64 6.90 -3.08
CA LYS A 53 8.31 5.61 -3.32
C LYS A 53 7.42 4.44 -2.88
N LEU A 54 6.87 4.50 -1.67
CA LEU A 54 5.97 3.46 -1.14
C LEU A 54 4.64 3.41 -1.89
N HIS A 55 4.08 4.56 -2.26
CA HIS A 55 2.88 4.61 -3.09
C HIS A 55 3.09 3.94 -4.45
N HIS A 56 4.20 4.26 -5.11
CA HIS A 56 4.60 3.61 -6.35
C HIS A 56 4.78 2.10 -6.16
N GLN A 57 5.50 1.68 -5.12
CA GLN A 57 5.74 0.27 -4.83
C GLN A 57 4.43 -0.51 -4.65
N ARG A 58 3.45 0.07 -3.94
CA ARG A 58 2.13 -0.55 -3.75
C ARG A 58 1.39 -0.73 -5.08
N SER A 59 1.37 0.30 -5.91
CA SER A 59 0.69 0.25 -7.22
C SER A 59 1.39 -0.70 -8.19
N ARG A 60 2.73 -0.74 -8.19
CA ARG A 60 3.51 -1.70 -9.00
C ARG A 60 3.30 -3.13 -8.57
N TYR A 61 3.24 -3.41 -7.27
CA TYR A 61 2.96 -4.74 -6.76
C TYR A 61 1.63 -5.28 -7.31
N ILE A 62 0.56 -4.49 -7.22
CA ILE A 62 -0.76 -4.88 -7.75
C ILE A 62 -0.71 -5.05 -9.28
N TYR A 63 -0.05 -4.13 -9.99
CA TYR A 63 0.12 -4.22 -11.44
C TYR A 63 0.85 -5.52 -11.85
N ASP A 64 1.94 -5.87 -11.18
CA ASP A 64 2.71 -7.06 -11.49
C ASP A 64 1.94 -8.33 -11.14
N CYS A 65 1.16 -8.34 -10.04
CA CYS A 65 0.27 -9.45 -9.69
C CYS A 65 -0.79 -9.69 -10.76
N TYR A 66 -1.40 -8.63 -11.31
CA TYR A 66 -2.47 -8.76 -12.30
C TYR A 66 -1.94 -8.98 -13.74
N TYR A 67 -1.11 -8.06 -14.24
CA TYR A 67 -0.71 -8.05 -15.66
C TYR A 67 0.46 -8.96 -15.99
N LYS A 68 1.40 -9.16 -15.07
CA LYS A 68 2.62 -9.94 -15.34
C LYS A 68 2.49 -11.38 -14.85
N ARG A 69 2.14 -11.55 -13.57
CA ARG A 69 2.06 -12.85 -12.91
C ARG A 69 0.68 -13.52 -13.06
N LYS A 70 -0.37 -12.76 -13.38
CA LYS A 70 -1.76 -13.24 -13.47
C LYS A 70 -2.19 -14.06 -12.24
N ALA A 71 -1.73 -13.62 -11.06
CA ALA A 71 -1.97 -14.28 -9.78
C ALA A 71 -3.29 -13.84 -9.10
N ILE A 72 -3.91 -12.78 -9.62
CA ILE A 72 -5.16 -12.19 -9.13
C ILE A 72 -6.07 -11.89 -10.33
N SER A 73 -7.39 -11.90 -10.12
CA SER A 73 -8.43 -11.69 -11.13
C SER A 73 -9.19 -10.37 -10.99
#